data_AF-A0A7R9T016-F1
#
_entry.id   AF-A0A7R9T016-F1
#
_cell.length_a   1.000
_cell.length_b   1.000
_cell.length_c   1.000
_cell.angle_alpha   90.00
_cell.angle_beta   90.00
_cell.angle_gamma   90.00
#
_symmetry.space_group_name_H-M   'P 1'
#
loop_
_entity.id
_entity.type
_entity.pdbx_description
1 polymer ?
#
loop_
_entity_poly.entity_id
_entity_poly.type
_entity_poly.pdbx_seq_one_letter_code
_entity_poly.pdbx_strand_id
1 'polypeptide(L)'
;AKALEWMQELVIPGSEVLDVRDVKATAGRIKGTLSSKQHGFEDKLSMVVAEASVDVLPKNPLNFNVDNVRTTKIPGSSLSDCTVVQGMVIRRGVEGTIRSQKNAKVAVFGCAVDTSTTETKGTVLISSASELEAYSKGEEAKME
;
A
#
# COMPACT_ATOMS: atom_id res chain seq x y z
N ALA A 1 -9.76 -36.47 -18.56
CA ALA A 1 -11.03 -36.73 -17.85
C ALA A 1 -10.77 -37.47 -16.53
N LYS A 2 -10.38 -38.76 -16.55
CA LYS A 2 -10.13 -39.56 -15.32
C LYS A 2 -9.16 -38.96 -14.28
N ALA A 3 -8.15 -38.20 -14.73
CA ALA A 3 -7.20 -37.55 -13.82
C ALA A 3 -7.84 -36.50 -12.89
N LEU A 4 -8.92 -35.83 -13.32
CA LEU A 4 -9.66 -34.87 -12.47
C LEU A 4 -10.49 -35.60 -11.41
N GLU A 5 -11.07 -36.75 -11.77
CA GLU A 5 -11.82 -37.60 -10.84
C GLU A 5 -10.89 -38.16 -9.75
N TRP A 6 -9.71 -38.68 -10.13
CA TRP A 6 -8.72 -39.14 -9.17
C TRP A 6 -8.17 -38.03 -8.28
N MET A 7 -8.06 -36.79 -8.77
CA MET A 7 -7.62 -35.67 -7.93
C MET A 7 -8.60 -35.36 -6.80
N GLN A 8 -9.92 -35.55 -7.02
CA GLN A 8 -10.92 -35.35 -5.97
C GLN A 8 -10.82 -36.41 -4.87
N GLU A 9 -10.48 -37.66 -5.22
CA GLU A 9 -10.28 -38.76 -4.27
C GLU A 9 -9.00 -38.63 -3.42
N LEU A 10 -8.01 -37.89 -3.92
CA LEU A 10 -6.71 -37.69 -3.26
C LEU A 10 -6.68 -36.51 -2.27
N VAL A 11 -7.78 -35.78 -2.13
CA VAL A 11 -7.87 -34.66 -1.17
C VAL A 11 -7.85 -35.23 0.25
N ILE A 12 -6.92 -34.72 1.08
CA ILE A 12 -6.82 -35.15 2.48
C ILE A 12 -8.08 -34.70 3.24
N PRO A 13 -8.80 -35.62 3.92
CA PRO A 13 -9.99 -35.28 4.68
C PRO A 13 -9.72 -34.18 5.71
N GLY A 14 -10.57 -33.15 5.74
CA GLY A 14 -10.42 -32.00 6.64
C GLY A 14 -9.50 -30.89 6.11
N SER A 15 -8.87 -31.06 4.95
CA SER A 15 -8.12 -29.98 4.29
C SER A 15 -9.00 -28.99 3.50
N GLU A 16 -10.29 -29.27 3.37
CA GLU A 16 -11.25 -28.45 2.61
C GLU A 16 -11.64 -27.18 3.36
N VAL A 17 -11.77 -27.25 4.68
CA VAL A 17 -12.22 -26.14 5.51
C VAL A 17 -11.00 -25.49 6.17
N LEU A 18 -10.76 -24.24 5.82
CA LEU A 18 -9.74 -23.40 6.44
C LEU A 18 -10.43 -22.17 7.03
N ASP A 19 -10.14 -21.86 8.30
CA ASP A 19 -10.46 -20.55 8.83
C ASP A 19 -9.47 -19.53 8.27
N VAL A 20 -9.93 -18.78 7.26
CA VAL A 20 -9.16 -17.72 6.60
C VAL A 20 -8.85 -16.54 7.51
N ARG A 21 -9.47 -16.45 8.70
CA ARG A 21 -9.18 -15.40 9.68
C ARG A 21 -8.11 -15.80 10.69
N ASP A 22 -7.80 -17.08 10.79
CA ASP A 22 -6.65 -17.51 11.58
C ASP A 22 -5.36 -17.33 10.77
N VAL A 23 -4.51 -16.44 11.27
CA VAL A 23 -3.20 -16.13 10.68
C VAL A 23 -2.33 -17.38 10.64
N LYS A 24 -2.35 -18.23 11.69
CA LYS A 24 -1.48 -19.42 11.77
C LYS A 24 -1.93 -20.49 10.78
N ALA A 25 -3.22 -20.78 10.71
CA ALA A 25 -3.76 -21.72 9.74
C ALA A 25 -3.47 -21.26 8.30
N THR A 26 -3.63 -19.97 8.01
CA THR A 26 -3.33 -19.37 6.71
C THR A 26 -1.83 -19.44 6.37
N ALA A 27 -0.95 -19.11 7.33
CA ALA A 27 0.49 -19.22 7.17
C ALA A 27 0.92 -20.66 6.84
N GLY A 28 0.33 -21.66 7.51
CA GLY A 28 0.58 -23.07 7.23
C GLY A 28 0.30 -23.47 5.78
N ARG A 29 -0.76 -22.92 5.17
CA ARG A 29 -1.11 -23.17 3.76
C ARG A 29 -0.17 -22.46 2.79
N ILE A 30 0.27 -21.25 3.11
CA ILE A 30 1.16 -20.45 2.27
C ILE A 30 2.63 -20.92 2.38
N LYS A 31 3.01 -21.55 3.50
CA LYS A 31 4.38 -22.01 3.75
C LYS A 31 4.93 -22.89 2.63
N GLY A 32 4.14 -23.83 2.11
CA GLY A 32 4.58 -24.74 1.05
C GLY A 32 5.00 -24.03 -0.24
N THR A 33 4.24 -23.02 -0.66
CA THR A 33 4.56 -22.26 -1.88
C THR A 33 5.80 -21.40 -1.68
N LEU A 34 5.94 -20.77 -0.51
CA LEU A 34 7.11 -19.96 -0.17
C LEU A 34 8.38 -20.80 0.01
N SER A 35 8.29 -21.96 0.64
CA SER A 35 9.42 -22.87 0.85
C SER A 35 10.07 -23.27 -0.49
N SER A 36 9.27 -23.47 -1.54
CA SER A 36 9.78 -23.78 -2.89
C SER A 36 10.64 -22.68 -3.53
N LYS A 37 10.53 -21.43 -3.06
CA LYS A 37 11.23 -20.27 -3.63
C LYS A 37 12.20 -19.59 -2.67
N GLN A 38 11.94 -19.66 -1.38
CA GLN A 38 12.64 -18.94 -0.30
C GLN A 38 12.86 -19.87 0.89
N HIS A 39 13.48 -21.01 0.62
CA HIS A 39 13.81 -22.00 1.64
C HIS A 39 14.69 -21.39 2.75
N GLY A 40 14.35 -21.66 4.00
CA GLY A 40 15.03 -21.12 5.20
C GLY A 40 14.39 -19.87 5.79
N PHE A 41 13.57 -19.13 5.02
CA PHE A 41 12.80 -17.97 5.52
C PHE A 41 11.29 -18.15 5.41
N GLU A 42 10.86 -19.32 4.95
CA GLU A 42 9.46 -19.73 4.77
C GLU A 42 8.56 -19.48 5.99
N ASP A 43 9.05 -19.73 7.21
CA ASP A 43 8.26 -19.52 8.44
C ASP A 43 8.00 -18.03 8.68
N LYS A 44 9.03 -17.19 8.58
CA LYS A 44 8.88 -15.75 8.78
C LYS A 44 8.04 -15.11 7.68
N LEU A 45 8.30 -15.49 6.42
CA LEU A 45 7.57 -14.94 5.28
C LEU A 45 6.12 -15.39 5.24
N SER A 46 5.83 -16.65 5.56
CA SER A 46 4.44 -17.14 5.59
C SER A 46 3.62 -16.44 6.65
N MET A 47 4.20 -16.17 7.83
CA MET A 47 3.54 -15.39 8.88
C MET A 47 3.25 -13.95 8.44
N VAL A 48 4.23 -13.24 7.87
CA VAL A 48 4.05 -11.84 7.42
C VAL A 48 3.02 -11.74 6.29
N VAL A 49 3.05 -12.67 5.32
CA VAL A 49 2.09 -12.69 4.22
C VAL A 49 0.68 -13.04 4.71
N ALA A 50 0.56 -13.99 5.65
CA ALA A 50 -0.73 -14.35 6.24
C ALA A 50 -1.32 -13.18 7.04
N GLU A 51 -0.52 -12.52 7.88
CA GLU A 51 -0.93 -11.35 8.67
C GLU A 51 -1.45 -10.24 7.74
N ALA A 52 -0.70 -9.89 6.70
CA ALA A 52 -1.13 -8.87 5.73
C ALA A 52 -2.42 -9.28 4.99
N SER A 53 -2.62 -10.57 4.69
CA SER A 53 -3.79 -11.07 3.97
C SER A 53 -5.05 -11.10 4.85
N VAL A 54 -4.91 -11.43 6.14
CA VAL A 54 -6.02 -11.44 7.09
C VAL A 54 -6.51 -10.01 7.35
N ASP A 55 -5.59 -9.04 7.44
CA ASP A 55 -5.92 -7.63 7.71
C ASP A 55 -6.78 -6.99 6.62
N VAL A 56 -6.59 -7.37 5.35
CA VAL A 56 -7.38 -6.84 4.22
C VAL A 56 -8.61 -7.69 3.88
N LEU A 57 -8.88 -8.75 4.63
CA LEU A 57 -9.96 -9.69 4.33
C LEU A 57 -11.34 -9.00 4.46
N PRO A 58 -12.16 -8.95 3.39
CA PRO A 58 -13.51 -8.40 3.48
C PRO A 58 -14.45 -9.33 4.26
N LYS A 59 -15.64 -8.83 4.64
CA LYS A 59 -16.68 -9.66 5.29
C LYS A 59 -17.02 -10.91 4.48
N ASN A 60 -17.02 -10.79 3.15
CA ASN A 60 -17.15 -11.92 2.24
C ASN A 60 -15.75 -12.32 1.73
N PRO A 61 -15.19 -13.47 2.13
CA PRO A 61 -13.85 -13.92 1.73
C PRO A 61 -13.65 -14.07 0.22
N LEU A 62 -14.72 -14.31 -0.55
CA LEU A 62 -14.64 -14.48 -2.01
C LEU A 62 -14.27 -13.18 -2.74
N ASN A 63 -14.49 -12.02 -2.11
CA ASN A 63 -14.19 -10.71 -2.69
C ASN A 63 -12.78 -10.22 -2.34
N PHE A 64 -11.87 -11.13 -1.97
CA PHE A 64 -10.49 -10.78 -1.66
C PHE A 64 -9.80 -10.20 -2.90
N ASN A 65 -9.30 -8.95 -2.79
CA ASN A 65 -8.55 -8.30 -3.85
C ASN A 65 -7.05 -8.37 -3.53
N VAL A 66 -6.28 -8.96 -4.45
CA VAL A 66 -4.82 -9.08 -4.36
C VAL A 66 -4.10 -7.72 -4.37
N ASP A 67 -4.70 -6.68 -4.98
CA ASP A 67 -4.11 -5.35 -5.04
C ASP A 67 -4.11 -4.62 -3.68
N ASN A 68 -4.92 -5.09 -2.72
CA ASN A 68 -4.94 -4.52 -1.38
C ASN A 68 -3.68 -4.87 -0.57
N VAL A 69 -2.88 -5.86 -1.02
CA VAL A 69 -1.61 -6.24 -0.39
C VAL A 69 -0.46 -5.71 -1.24
N ARG A 70 0.32 -4.77 -0.68
CA ARG A 70 1.45 -4.14 -1.38
C ARG A 70 2.77 -4.45 -0.69
N THR A 71 3.75 -4.94 -1.45
CA THR A 71 5.10 -5.19 -0.93
C THR A 71 6.03 -4.03 -1.24
N THR A 72 6.63 -3.43 -0.20
CA THR A 72 7.66 -2.39 -0.35
C THR A 72 8.97 -2.88 0.26
N LYS A 73 10.06 -2.87 -0.52
CA LYS A 73 11.40 -3.24 -0.04
C LYS A 73 12.19 -1.97 0.26
N ILE A 74 12.82 -1.86 1.42
CA ILE A 74 13.75 -0.75 1.73
C ILE A 74 15.14 -1.37 1.88
N PRO A 75 16.13 -0.99 1.05
CA PRO A 75 17.47 -1.53 1.16
C PRO A 75 18.13 -1.08 2.47
N GLY A 76 18.92 -1.95 3.09
CA GLY A 76 19.67 -1.66 4.32
C GLY A 76 19.30 -2.51 5.54
N SER A 77 18.29 -3.38 5.45
CA SER A 77 17.91 -4.32 6.52
C SER A 77 18.00 -5.78 6.09
N SER A 78 17.80 -6.69 7.04
CA SER A 78 17.71 -8.13 6.82
C SER A 78 16.27 -8.58 6.57
N LEU A 79 16.09 -9.81 6.07
CA LEU A 79 14.77 -10.42 5.90
C LEU A 79 14.05 -10.70 7.24
N SER A 80 14.82 -10.84 8.31
CA SER A 80 14.31 -11.01 9.67
C SER A 80 13.52 -9.79 10.16
N ASP A 81 13.89 -8.60 9.65
CA ASP A 81 13.26 -7.31 9.99
C ASP A 81 12.00 -7.03 9.16
N CYS A 82 11.56 -7.99 8.34
CA CYS A 82 10.32 -7.86 7.58
C CYS A 82 9.11 -7.82 8.52
N THR A 83 8.31 -6.76 8.37
CA THR A 83 7.14 -6.46 9.19
C THR A 83 5.97 -6.03 8.30
N VAL A 84 4.75 -6.27 8.79
CA VAL A 84 3.52 -5.77 8.17
C VAL A 84 3.26 -4.34 8.68
N VAL A 85 2.86 -3.46 7.78
CA VAL A 85 2.42 -2.11 8.10
C VAL A 85 0.96 -1.98 7.67
N GLN A 86 0.09 -1.66 8.62
CA GLN A 86 -1.32 -1.38 8.35
C GLN A 86 -1.46 -0.01 7.68
N GLY A 87 -1.39 0.01 6.35
CA GLY A 87 -1.47 1.21 5.54
C GLY A 87 -0.50 1.19 4.37
N MET A 88 0.14 2.32 4.09
CA MET A 88 1.06 2.48 2.96
C MET A 88 2.37 3.13 3.41
N VAL A 89 3.48 2.68 2.84
CA VAL A 89 4.81 3.27 3.04
C VAL A 89 5.18 4.08 1.82
N ILE A 90 5.36 5.39 2.01
CA ILE A 90 5.83 6.31 0.98
C ILE A 90 7.30 6.61 1.26
N ARG A 91 8.18 6.43 0.28
CA ARG A 91 9.62 6.71 0.43
C ARG A 91 9.96 8.19 0.44
N ARG A 92 9.11 9.03 -0.14
CA ARG A 92 9.24 10.49 -0.12
C ARG A 92 9.02 10.99 1.31
N GLY A 93 9.89 11.88 1.76
CA GLY A 93 9.75 12.54 3.07
C GLY A 93 8.60 13.55 3.10
N VAL A 94 8.37 14.11 4.29
CA VAL A 94 7.45 15.24 4.46
C VAL A 94 8.13 16.53 4.01
N GLU A 95 7.38 17.41 3.34
CA GLU A 95 7.86 18.75 2.94
C GLU A 95 7.77 19.76 4.12
N GLY A 96 6.86 19.53 5.07
CA GLY A 96 6.66 20.40 6.23
C GLY A 96 7.58 20.10 7.42
N THR A 97 7.44 20.89 8.49
CA THR A 97 8.25 20.76 9.72
C THR A 97 7.86 19.56 10.58
N ILE A 98 6.59 19.15 10.54
CA ILE A 98 6.05 18.07 11.38
C ILE A 98 6.34 16.71 10.74
N ARG A 99 7.14 15.87 11.40
CA ARG A 99 7.55 14.55 10.88
C ARG A 99 6.77 13.36 11.44
N SER A 100 6.10 13.52 12.58
CA SER A 100 5.33 12.46 13.21
C SER A 100 4.10 13.05 13.88
N GLN A 101 2.95 12.43 13.64
CA GLN A 101 1.69 12.81 14.27
C GLN A 101 0.79 11.59 14.39
N LYS A 102 0.06 11.49 15.51
CA LYS A 102 -0.97 10.47 15.74
C LYS A 102 -2.36 11.09 15.58
N ASN A 103 -3.34 10.31 15.14
CA ASN A 103 -4.73 10.76 14.94
C ASN A 103 -4.86 12.04 14.09
N ALA A 104 -4.11 12.10 12.99
CA ALA A 104 -4.18 13.21 12.04
C ALA A 104 -5.41 13.11 11.13
N LYS A 105 -6.00 14.26 10.77
CA LYS A 105 -6.98 14.33 9.69
C LYS A 105 -6.24 14.31 8.36
N VAL A 106 -6.72 13.50 7.42
CA VAL A 106 -6.07 13.29 6.12
C VAL A 106 -6.97 13.84 5.02
N ALA A 107 -6.38 14.65 4.13
CA ALA A 107 -7.00 15.09 2.88
C ALA A 107 -6.14 14.61 1.70
N VAL A 108 -6.79 14.09 0.66
CA VAL A 108 -6.13 13.59 -0.55
C VAL A 108 -6.59 14.44 -1.72
N PHE A 109 -5.63 15.05 -2.42
CA PHE A 109 -5.90 15.92 -3.57
C PHE A 109 -5.50 15.20 -4.86
N GLY A 110 -6.40 15.20 -5.85
CA GLY A 110 -6.10 14.74 -7.21
C GLY A 110 -5.44 15.80 -8.09
N CYS A 111 -5.28 17.02 -7.58
CA CYS A 111 -4.62 18.15 -8.23
C CYS A 111 -3.35 18.54 -7.46
N ALA A 112 -2.46 19.27 -8.13
CA ALA A 112 -1.33 19.91 -7.45
C ALA A 112 -1.85 20.94 -6.43
N VAL A 113 -1.17 21.04 -5.29
CA VAL A 113 -1.36 22.13 -4.32
C VAL A 113 -0.45 23.26 -4.78
N ASP A 114 -0.90 23.98 -5.80
CA ASP A 114 -0.18 25.09 -6.43
C ASP A 114 -1.19 26.07 -7.02
N THR A 115 -0.72 27.22 -7.51
CA THR A 115 -1.58 28.19 -8.20
C THR A 115 -2.17 27.55 -9.46
N SER A 116 -3.43 27.90 -9.75
CA SER A 116 -4.17 27.32 -10.87
C SER A 116 -3.48 27.64 -12.19
N THR A 117 -2.85 26.64 -12.80
CA THR A 117 -2.21 26.76 -14.10
C THR A 117 -3.25 26.66 -15.21
N THR A 118 -3.09 27.48 -16.25
CA THR A 118 -3.89 27.39 -17.46
C THR A 118 -3.32 26.31 -18.38
N GLU A 119 -4.19 25.54 -19.05
CA GLU A 119 -3.74 24.49 -19.98
C GLU A 119 -2.93 25.03 -21.17
N THR A 120 -3.27 26.25 -21.62
CA THR A 120 -2.50 26.99 -22.61
C THR A 120 -1.52 27.93 -21.94
N LYS A 121 -0.52 28.42 -22.70
CA LYS A 121 0.53 29.31 -22.19
C LYS A 121 -0.06 30.55 -21.50
N GLY A 122 -0.13 30.51 -20.16
CA GLY A 122 -0.44 31.66 -19.32
C GLY A 122 0.78 32.55 -19.22
N THR A 123 0.77 33.69 -19.91
CA THR A 123 1.84 34.69 -19.77
C THR A 123 1.28 35.85 -18.96
N VAL A 124 1.86 36.12 -17.79
CA VAL A 124 1.54 37.31 -17.01
C VAL A 124 2.29 38.49 -17.64
N LEU A 125 1.55 39.43 -18.20
CA LEU A 125 2.11 40.65 -18.77
C LEU A 125 2.17 41.72 -17.67
N ILE A 126 3.39 42.08 -17.25
CA ILE A 126 3.63 43.11 -16.24
C ILE A 126 4.22 44.33 -16.96
N SER A 127 3.52 45.45 -16.92
CA SER A 127 3.91 46.68 -17.64
C SER A 127 4.44 47.78 -16.72
N SER A 128 4.13 47.72 -15.42
CA SER A 128 4.54 48.73 -14.44
C SER A 128 5.12 48.12 -13.16
N ALA A 129 5.95 48.89 -12.43
CA ALA A 129 6.50 48.47 -11.14
C ALA A 129 5.40 48.26 -10.08
N SER A 130 4.34 49.07 -10.13
CA SER A 130 3.14 48.91 -9.29
C SER A 130 2.40 47.61 -9.57
N GLU A 131 2.29 47.18 -10.83
CA GLU A 131 1.68 45.89 -11.19
C GLU A 131 2.50 44.71 -10.67
N LEU A 132 3.83 44.81 -10.68
CA LEU A 132 4.70 43.76 -10.15
C LEU A 132 4.50 43.55 -8.64
N GLU A 133 4.47 44.64 -7.87
CA GLU A 133 4.21 44.56 -6.42
C GLU A 133 2.81 44.04 -6.12
N ALA A 134 1.80 44.51 -6.85
CA ALA A 134 0.41 44.08 -6.67
C ALA A 134 0.22 42.60 -7.03
N TYR A 135 0.87 42.13 -8.11
CA TYR A 135 0.85 40.72 -8.50
C TYR A 135 1.48 39.83 -7.44
N SER A 136 2.65 40.22 -6.91
CA SER A 136 3.36 39.46 -5.88
C SER A 136 2.51 39.28 -4.61
N LYS A 137 1.90 40.37 -4.12
CA LYS A 137 1.00 40.33 -2.95
C LYS A 137 -0.29 39.55 -3.23
N GLY A 138 -0.82 39.64 -4.45
CA GLY A 138 -2.05 38.98 -4.86
C GLY A 138 -1.91 37.46 -4.99
N GLU A 139 -0.76 36.97 -5.44
CA GLU A 139 -0.48 35.53 -5.52
C GLU A 139 -0.24 34.92 -4.13
N GLU A 140 0.48 35.63 -3.26
CA GLU A 140 0.71 35.19 -1.87
C GLU A 140 -0.62 35.02 -1.12
N ALA A 141 -1.52 36.01 -1.20
CA ALA A 141 -2.83 35.96 -0.54
C ALA A 141 -3.78 34.89 -1.08
N LYS A 142 -3.51 34.31 -2.25
CA LYS A 142 -4.27 33.16 -2.78
C LYS A 142 -3.68 31.81 -2.37
N MET A 143 -2.40 31.79 -1.99
CA MET A 143 -1.68 30.58 -1.63
C MET A 143 -1.70 30.33 -0.11
N GLU A 144 -1.72 31.39 0.71
CA GLU A 144 -2.09 31.32 2.14
C GLU A 144 -3.58 30.99 2.36
#